data_AF-A0AAX2QJ59-F1
#
_entry.id   AF-A0AAX2QJ59-F1
#
_cell.length_a   1.000
_cell.length_b   1.000
_cell.length_c   1.000
_cell.angle_alpha   90.00
_cell.angle_beta   90.00
_cell.angle_gamma   90.00
#
_symmetry.space_group_name_H-M   'P 1'
#
loop_
_entity.id
_entity.type
_entity.pdbx_description
1 polymer ?
#
loop_
_entity_poly.entity_id
_entity_poly.type
_entity_poly.pdbx_seq_one_letter_code
_entity_poly.pdbx_strand_id
1 'polypeptide(L)'
;MAKTATRGRRKAPARGKSKARSSGGGLLPWAVIGIAAIGGIVAHDHWKNIQPMLARQSTPITRDTAEPRAVVKKDAPPKQVALAAPTPKVPVPQSLPQPLPPAAIPTPMIQPIKAVPSPASAAVSEARTVAFGYCGQGAHINCVGDGGVFWYKGEKIVIADMASPAVDRARCDGERRVAFAAKSRLLALLNAGPFTMNAAGKAESSGAPRVVSRDGRSFGAQLINEGLARKPGAAGSAWCA
;
A
#
# COMPACT_ATOMS: atom_id res chain seq x y z
N MET A 1 -75.67 14.15 37.71
CA MET A 1 -75.72 15.54 38.20
C MET A 1 -74.52 16.28 37.63
N ALA A 2 -74.78 17.29 36.79
CA ALA A 2 -73.77 18.10 36.13
C ALA A 2 -73.19 19.15 37.11
N LYS A 3 -71.88 19.42 37.04
CA LYS A 3 -71.30 20.69 37.48
C LYS A 3 -70.33 21.18 36.42
N THR A 4 -70.76 22.24 35.76
CA THR A 4 -70.13 22.96 34.67
C THR A 4 -68.99 23.85 35.18
N ALA A 5 -68.02 24.10 34.29
CA ALA A 5 -66.74 24.77 34.49
C ALA A 5 -66.80 26.26 34.90
N THR A 6 -65.67 26.78 35.39
CA THR A 6 -65.36 28.22 35.26
C THR A 6 -63.89 28.44 34.88
N ARG A 7 -63.72 29.29 33.87
CA ARG A 7 -62.50 29.72 33.16
C ARG A 7 -61.46 30.36 34.09
N GLY A 8 -60.23 29.85 34.07
CA GLY A 8 -59.03 30.58 34.49
C GLY A 8 -58.27 31.13 33.28
N ARG A 9 -58.38 32.44 33.02
CA ARG A 9 -57.64 33.17 31.98
C ARG A 9 -56.17 33.30 32.40
N ARG A 10 -55.29 32.42 31.92
CA ARG A 10 -53.83 32.58 32.09
C ARG A 10 -53.27 33.45 30.96
N LYS A 11 -52.71 34.61 31.31
CA LYS A 11 -51.96 35.50 30.41
C LYS A 11 -50.69 34.78 29.93
N ALA A 12 -50.43 34.82 28.62
CA ALA A 12 -49.18 34.34 28.04
C ALA A 12 -48.01 35.28 28.42
N PRO A 13 -46.80 34.76 28.69
CA PRO A 13 -45.65 35.59 28.99
C PRO A 13 -45.19 36.35 27.74
N ALA A 14 -44.83 37.63 27.93
CA ALA A 14 -44.29 38.49 26.89
C ALA A 14 -43.00 37.87 26.32
N ARG A 15 -43.00 37.66 25.00
CA ARG A 15 -41.83 37.23 24.23
C ARG A 15 -40.76 38.31 24.31
N GLY A 16 -39.77 38.11 25.18
CA GLY A 16 -38.57 38.92 25.23
C GLY A 16 -37.90 38.93 23.85
N LYS A 17 -37.87 40.10 23.21
CA LYS A 17 -37.06 40.33 22.02
C LYS A 17 -35.59 40.20 22.44
N SER A 18 -35.01 39.02 22.27
CA SER A 18 -33.57 38.88 22.21
C SER A 18 -33.10 39.74 21.03
N LYS A 19 -32.55 40.92 21.33
CA LYS A 19 -31.81 41.73 20.36
C LYS A 19 -30.72 40.83 19.81
N ALA A 20 -30.93 40.29 18.62
CA ALA A 20 -29.87 39.72 17.83
C ALA A 20 -28.81 40.82 17.70
N ARG A 21 -27.66 40.63 18.37
CA ARG A 21 -26.47 41.38 18.04
C ARG A 21 -26.15 40.99 16.60
N SER A 22 -26.58 41.85 15.67
CA SER A 22 -26.10 41.85 14.30
C SER A 22 -24.58 42.01 14.39
N SER A 23 -23.85 40.90 14.40
CA SER A 23 -22.43 40.94 14.08
C SER A 23 -22.38 41.26 12.60
N GLY A 24 -22.22 42.54 12.28
CA GLY A 24 -21.97 42.97 10.92
C GLY A 24 -20.88 42.09 10.34
N GLY A 25 -21.24 41.28 9.34
CA GLY A 25 -20.30 40.55 8.51
C GLY A 25 -19.52 41.55 7.66
N GLY A 26 -18.66 42.33 8.31
CA GLY A 26 -17.63 43.10 7.62
C GLY A 26 -16.71 42.11 6.91
N LEU A 27 -16.06 42.54 5.84
CA LEU A 27 -15.12 41.73 5.04
C LEU A 27 -13.95 41.13 5.84
N LEU A 28 -13.75 41.54 7.10
CA LEU A 28 -12.63 41.15 7.94
C LEU A 28 -12.46 39.64 8.18
N PRO A 29 -13.47 38.84 8.59
CA PRO A 29 -13.28 37.41 8.81
C PRO A 29 -13.01 36.68 7.49
N TRP A 30 -13.64 37.08 6.39
CA TRP A 30 -13.35 36.52 5.06
C TRP A 30 -11.95 36.91 4.56
N ALA A 31 -11.48 38.13 4.84
CA ALA A 31 -10.13 38.55 4.55
C ALA A 31 -9.09 37.78 5.38
N VAL A 32 -9.35 37.53 6.67
CA VAL A 32 -8.49 36.67 7.51
C VAL A 32 -8.42 35.24 6.95
N ILE A 33 -9.55 34.67 6.54
CA ILE A 33 -9.59 33.33 5.92
C ILE A 33 -8.82 33.34 4.59
N GLY A 34 -9.00 34.36 3.75
CA GLY A 34 -8.27 34.51 2.49
C GLY A 34 -6.76 34.64 2.68
N ILE A 35 -6.32 35.47 3.63
CA ILE A 35 -4.90 35.63 3.97
C ILE A 35 -4.33 34.32 4.52
N ALA A 36 -5.06 33.60 5.37
CA ALA A 36 -4.62 32.31 5.90
C ALA A 36 -4.50 31.24 4.79
N ALA A 37 -5.45 31.18 3.85
CA ALA A 37 -5.40 30.26 2.72
C ALA A 37 -4.23 30.57 1.77
N ILE A 38 -4.02 31.84 1.43
CA ILE A 38 -2.89 32.28 0.58
C ILE A 38 -1.56 32.01 1.29
N GLY A 39 -1.46 32.34 2.58
CA GLY A 39 -0.29 32.05 3.41
C GLY A 39 0.00 30.55 3.50
N GLY A 40 -1.04 29.71 3.60
CA GLY A 40 -0.92 28.25 3.57
C GLY A 40 -0.39 27.72 2.24
N ILE A 41 -0.83 28.27 1.11
CA ILE A 41 -0.33 27.89 -0.22
C ILE A 41 1.12 28.28 -0.39
N VAL A 42 1.49 29.52 -0.04
CA VAL A 42 2.88 30.00 -0.11
C VAL A 42 3.78 29.19 0.82
N ALA A 43 3.32 28.87 2.03
CA ALA A 43 4.08 28.05 2.97
C ALA A 43 4.23 26.59 2.49
N HIS A 44 3.22 26.06 1.82
CA HIS A 44 3.27 24.72 1.25
C HIS A 44 4.23 24.65 0.05
N ASP A 45 4.21 25.65 -0.82
CA ASP A 45 5.08 25.72 -2.00
C ASP A 45 6.55 25.96 -1.61
N HIS A 46 6.79 26.81 -0.61
CA HIS A 46 8.12 27.17 -0.12
C HIS A 46 8.58 26.41 1.14
N TRP A 47 8.01 25.23 1.44
CA TRP A 47 8.28 24.47 2.67
C TRP A 47 9.77 24.22 2.97
N LYS A 48 10.59 24.01 1.93
CA LYS A 48 12.05 23.80 2.08
C LYS A 48 12.78 25.00 2.71
N ASN A 49 12.28 26.23 2.54
CA ASN A 49 12.88 27.44 3.10
C ASN A 49 12.42 27.73 4.55
N ILE A 50 11.26 27.21 4.96
CA ILE A 50 10.65 27.49 6.27
C ILE A 50 11.08 26.44 7.32
N GLN A 51 11.38 25.22 6.88
CA GLN A 51 11.96 24.13 7.69
C GLN A 51 13.07 24.57 8.67
N PRO A 52 14.14 25.28 8.25
CA PRO A 52 15.22 25.69 9.16
C PRO A 52 14.79 26.76 10.18
N MET A 53 13.70 27.48 9.95
CA MET A 53 13.17 28.48 10.89
C MET A 53 12.29 27.84 11.98
N LEU A 54 11.54 26.79 11.63
CA LEU A 54 10.75 26.01 12.60
C LEU A 54 11.63 25.13 13.50
N ALA A 55 12.73 24.59 12.96
CA ALA A 55 13.67 23.77 13.72
C ALA A 55 14.40 24.54 14.84
N ARG A 56 14.49 25.87 14.76
CA ARG A 56 15.20 26.70 15.76
C ARG A 56 14.43 26.95 17.06
N GLN A 57 13.16 26.55 17.17
CA GLN A 57 12.32 26.85 18.36
C GLN A 57 12.12 25.70 19.35
N SER A 58 12.72 24.52 19.12
CA SER A 58 12.63 23.41 20.08
C SER A 58 13.79 23.43 21.06
N THR A 59 13.73 24.32 22.05
CA THR A 59 14.45 24.11 23.31
C THR A 59 13.58 23.21 24.21
N PRO A 60 14.02 22.00 24.57
CA PRO A 60 13.30 21.22 25.57
C PRO A 60 13.52 21.86 26.94
N ILE A 61 12.46 22.43 27.53
CA ILE A 61 12.42 22.68 28.96
C ILE A 61 12.32 21.32 29.64
N THR A 62 13.44 20.82 30.14
CA THR A 62 13.47 19.74 31.13
C THR A 62 12.87 20.29 32.42
N ARG A 63 11.67 19.83 32.80
CA ARG A 63 11.21 19.90 34.19
C ARG A 63 11.06 18.49 34.72
N ASP A 64 12.11 18.12 35.44
CA ASP A 64 12.18 17.05 36.43
C ASP A 64 10.99 17.14 37.40
N THR A 65 10.28 16.04 37.61
CA THR A 65 9.53 15.80 38.84
C THR A 65 9.51 14.29 39.08
N ALA A 66 10.37 13.89 40.01
CA ALA A 66 10.47 12.53 40.52
C ALA A 66 9.40 12.25 41.58
N GLU A 67 8.74 11.09 41.40
CA GLU A 67 8.16 10.14 42.39
C GLU A 67 6.96 10.53 43.30
N PRO A 68 6.16 9.55 43.83
CA PRO A 68 6.49 8.15 44.10
C PRO A 68 5.58 7.05 43.51
N ARG A 69 6.21 5.88 43.50
CA ARG A 69 5.79 4.53 43.10
C ARG A 69 4.66 3.97 43.96
N ALA A 70 3.62 3.41 43.34
CA ALA A 70 2.69 2.48 43.98
C ALA A 70 2.85 1.09 43.36
N VAL A 71 3.18 0.12 44.21
CA VAL A 71 3.44 -1.29 43.93
C VAL A 71 2.13 -2.04 43.75
N VAL A 72 1.96 -2.77 42.65
CA VAL A 72 1.01 -3.90 42.57
C VAL A 72 1.71 -5.11 41.93
N LYS A 73 1.39 -6.25 42.52
CA LYS A 73 2.19 -7.47 42.59
C LYS A 73 2.19 -8.30 41.30
N LYS A 74 3.25 -9.10 41.25
CA LYS A 74 3.69 -10.09 40.27
C LYS A 74 2.90 -11.39 40.48
N ASP A 75 2.30 -11.92 39.41
CA ASP A 75 1.92 -13.33 39.34
C ASP A 75 2.34 -13.93 38.00
N ALA A 76 3.00 -15.08 38.11
CA ALA A 76 3.68 -15.82 37.06
C ALA A 76 2.73 -16.86 36.41
N PRO A 77 3.14 -17.53 35.31
CA PRO A 77 2.25 -18.11 34.30
C PRO A 77 1.78 -19.53 34.67
N PRO A 78 0.67 -20.04 34.09
CA PRO A 78 0.42 -21.46 34.12
C PRO A 78 1.22 -22.17 33.02
N LYS A 79 1.96 -23.17 33.48
CA LYS A 79 2.66 -24.21 32.74
C LYS A 79 1.65 -25.18 32.12
N GLN A 80 2.08 -25.77 31.02
CA GLN A 80 1.45 -26.81 30.21
C GLN A 80 0.89 -27.99 31.02
N VAL A 81 -0.21 -28.58 30.55
CA VAL A 81 -0.50 -30.02 30.74
C VAL A 81 -1.07 -30.57 29.42
N ALA A 82 -0.29 -31.42 28.78
CA ALA A 82 -0.73 -32.34 27.74
C ALA A 82 -1.02 -33.70 28.39
N LEU A 83 -2.14 -34.33 28.03
CA LEU A 83 -2.48 -35.78 28.10
C LEU A 83 -3.94 -35.86 27.57
N ALA A 84 -4.38 -36.73 26.67
CA ALA A 84 -3.99 -38.11 26.44
C ALA A 84 -4.28 -38.54 24.99
N ALA A 85 -3.57 -39.59 24.56
CA ALA A 85 -3.74 -40.34 23.33
C ALA A 85 -5.11 -41.05 23.23
N PRO A 86 -5.46 -41.59 22.04
CA PRO A 86 -5.28 -43.04 21.88
C PRO A 86 -4.74 -43.46 20.49
N THR A 87 -3.70 -44.29 20.50
CA THR A 87 -3.48 -45.38 19.52
C THR A 87 -4.25 -46.64 20.02
N PRO A 88 -4.36 -47.77 19.30
CA PRO A 88 -3.81 -48.14 17.99
C PRO A 88 -4.82 -48.84 17.05
N LYS A 89 -4.46 -48.98 15.76
CA LYS A 89 -4.53 -50.27 15.04
C LYS A 89 -3.79 -50.18 13.72
N VAL A 90 -2.58 -50.70 13.75
CA VAL A 90 -1.81 -51.14 12.57
C VAL A 90 -2.43 -52.44 12.07
N PRO A 91 -2.63 -52.58 10.76
CA PRO A 91 -2.09 -53.77 10.08
C PRO A 91 -1.14 -53.40 8.93
N VAL A 92 0.05 -53.99 8.95
CA VAL A 92 1.04 -54.10 7.86
C VAL A 92 0.80 -55.46 7.15
N PRO A 93 1.36 -55.77 5.97
CA PRO A 93 1.40 -55.08 4.68
C PRO A 93 0.70 -55.91 3.58
N GLN A 94 0.31 -55.32 2.46
CA GLN A 94 0.09 -56.07 1.22
C GLN A 94 0.86 -55.44 0.07
N SER A 95 1.93 -56.14 -0.31
CA SER A 95 2.78 -55.91 -1.48
C SER A 95 1.99 -56.18 -2.75
N LEU A 96 1.75 -55.14 -3.55
CA LEU A 96 1.27 -55.28 -4.93
C LEU A 96 2.45 -55.11 -5.91
N PRO A 97 2.56 -55.95 -6.96
CA PRO A 97 3.74 -56.03 -7.82
C PRO A 97 3.99 -54.74 -8.61
N GLN A 98 5.25 -54.30 -8.60
CA GLN A 98 5.73 -53.20 -9.44
C GLN A 98 5.64 -53.60 -10.92
N PRO A 99 5.10 -52.74 -11.81
CA PRO A 99 5.24 -52.91 -13.24
C PRO A 99 6.70 -52.71 -13.65
N LEU A 100 7.31 -53.75 -14.20
CA LEU A 100 8.61 -53.71 -14.87
C LEU A 100 8.53 -52.78 -16.10
N PRO A 101 9.44 -51.79 -16.25
CA PRO A 101 9.61 -51.12 -17.53
C PRO A 101 10.36 -52.03 -18.52
N PRO A 102 10.01 -52.00 -19.82
CA PRO A 102 10.64 -52.84 -20.84
C PRO A 102 12.09 -52.47 -21.14
N ALA A 103 12.78 -53.48 -21.66
CA ALA A 103 14.17 -53.58 -22.07
C ALA A 103 14.91 -52.31 -22.51
N ALA A 104 16.18 -52.27 -22.09
CA ALA A 104 17.19 -51.27 -22.38
C ALA A 104 17.34 -50.99 -23.89
N ILE A 105 17.14 -49.73 -24.26
CA ILE A 105 17.63 -49.14 -25.51
C ILE A 105 19.09 -48.71 -25.22
N PRO A 106 20.08 -49.01 -26.09
CA PRO A 106 21.47 -48.68 -25.82
C PRO A 106 21.67 -47.15 -25.78
N THR A 107 21.93 -46.61 -24.60
CA THR A 107 22.46 -45.26 -24.40
C THR A 107 23.84 -45.15 -25.06
N PRO A 108 24.10 -44.17 -25.94
CA PRO A 108 25.47 -43.85 -26.32
C PRO A 108 26.21 -43.29 -25.09
N MET A 109 27.45 -43.73 -24.87
CA MET A 109 28.35 -43.22 -23.85
C MET A 109 28.53 -41.70 -24.00
N ILE A 110 27.83 -40.92 -23.19
CA ILE A 110 28.14 -39.52 -22.95
C ILE A 110 29.24 -39.49 -21.89
N GLN A 111 30.40 -38.98 -22.30
CA GLN A 111 31.60 -38.83 -21.48
C GLN A 111 31.31 -37.95 -20.25
N PRO A 112 32.01 -38.15 -19.12
CA PRO A 112 31.79 -37.36 -17.92
C PRO A 112 32.30 -35.93 -18.16
N ILE A 113 31.38 -35.01 -18.46
CA ILE A 113 31.64 -33.58 -18.31
C ILE A 113 31.82 -33.31 -16.82
N LYS A 114 33.06 -32.95 -16.46
CA LYS A 114 33.47 -32.50 -15.13
C LYS A 114 32.49 -31.42 -14.67
N ALA A 115 31.62 -31.76 -13.73
CA ALA A 115 30.65 -30.82 -13.17
C ALA A 115 31.41 -29.75 -12.41
N VAL A 116 31.62 -28.60 -13.06
CA VAL A 116 32.01 -27.38 -12.37
C VAL A 116 30.79 -26.96 -11.57
N PRO A 117 30.85 -26.89 -10.22
CA PRO A 117 29.77 -26.30 -9.46
C PRO A 117 29.70 -24.82 -9.85
N SER A 118 28.75 -24.49 -10.71
CA SER A 118 28.38 -23.11 -10.94
C SER A 118 27.79 -22.60 -9.63
N PRO A 119 28.38 -21.58 -8.98
CA PRO A 119 27.69 -20.90 -7.91
C PRO A 119 26.55 -20.12 -8.57
N ALA A 120 25.39 -20.77 -8.72
CA ALA A 120 24.13 -20.05 -8.82
C ALA A 120 23.95 -19.34 -7.46
N SER A 121 24.61 -18.21 -7.30
CA SER A 121 24.30 -17.24 -6.27
C SER A 121 22.89 -16.78 -6.57
N ALA A 122 21.91 -17.45 -5.96
CA ALA A 122 20.56 -16.95 -5.90
C ALA A 122 20.69 -15.58 -5.22
N ALA A 123 20.64 -14.52 -6.02
CA ALA A 123 20.55 -13.17 -5.49
C ALA A 123 19.33 -13.17 -4.57
N VAL A 124 19.57 -13.14 -3.26
CA VAL A 124 18.50 -13.19 -2.27
C VAL A 124 17.71 -11.91 -2.44
N SER A 125 16.56 -12.00 -3.09
CA SER A 125 15.67 -10.87 -3.28
C SER A 125 15.12 -10.46 -1.92
N GLU A 126 15.66 -9.39 -1.34
CA GLU A 126 15.18 -8.91 -0.05
C GLU A 126 13.70 -8.52 -0.13
N ALA A 127 12.92 -8.93 0.86
CA ALA A 127 11.54 -8.48 1.01
C ALA A 127 11.52 -7.03 1.50
N ARG A 128 10.68 -6.20 0.87
CA ARG A 128 10.56 -4.76 1.14
C ARG A 128 9.15 -4.48 1.65
N THR A 129 9.05 -3.68 2.72
CA THR A 129 7.78 -3.19 3.26
C THR A 129 7.84 -1.68 3.32
N VAL A 130 7.05 -1.01 2.48
CA VAL A 130 6.99 0.45 2.39
C VAL A 130 5.57 0.85 2.00
N ALA A 131 5.09 1.97 2.55
CA ALA A 131 3.83 2.57 2.13
C ALA A 131 4.03 3.41 0.86
N PHE A 132 3.19 3.18 -0.13
CA PHE A 132 3.13 3.93 -1.38
C PHE A 132 1.89 4.80 -1.42
N GLY A 133 2.02 5.98 -2.01
CA GLY A 133 0.90 6.82 -2.44
C GLY A 133 0.82 6.92 -3.96
N TYR A 134 -0.07 7.75 -4.47
CA TYR A 134 0.01 8.21 -5.86
C TYR A 134 1.06 9.31 -5.99
N CYS A 135 1.75 9.36 -7.12
CA CYS A 135 2.70 10.44 -7.37
C CYS A 135 1.94 11.77 -7.54
N GLY A 136 2.46 12.82 -6.90
CA GLY A 136 2.05 14.21 -7.09
C GLY A 136 3.20 15.05 -7.68
N GLN A 137 3.12 16.37 -7.57
CA GLN A 137 4.13 17.28 -8.15
C GLN A 137 5.46 17.33 -7.36
N GLY A 138 5.56 16.62 -6.23
CA GLY A 138 6.69 16.66 -5.32
C GLY A 138 7.80 15.65 -5.62
N ALA A 139 8.64 15.39 -4.61
CA ALA A 139 9.68 14.37 -4.70
C ALA A 139 9.06 12.97 -4.83
N HIS A 140 9.39 12.29 -5.92
CA HIS A 140 8.88 10.95 -6.23
C HIS A 140 9.65 9.89 -5.43
N ILE A 141 9.36 9.77 -4.13
CA ILE A 141 10.10 8.85 -3.25
C ILE A 141 9.49 7.44 -3.26
N ASN A 142 8.28 7.29 -2.73
CA ASN A 142 7.54 6.03 -2.67
C ASN A 142 6.13 6.26 -3.21
N CYS A 143 5.99 6.26 -4.54
CA CYS A 143 4.72 6.60 -5.18
C CYS A 143 4.51 5.85 -6.50
N VAL A 144 3.24 5.66 -6.88
CA VAL A 144 2.85 5.02 -8.14
C VAL A 144 2.46 6.10 -9.15
N GLY A 145 3.15 6.13 -10.29
CA GLY A 145 2.86 7.07 -11.38
C GLY A 145 1.86 6.51 -12.36
N ASP A 146 2.06 5.28 -12.81
CA ASP A 146 1.25 4.59 -13.82
C ASP A 146 1.10 3.10 -13.48
N GLY A 147 0.28 2.37 -14.25
CA GLY A 147 0.06 0.93 -14.04
C GLY A 147 1.30 0.04 -14.17
N GLY A 148 2.40 0.53 -14.75
CA GLY A 148 3.67 -0.18 -14.85
C GLY A 148 4.90 0.57 -14.33
N VAL A 149 4.69 1.74 -13.71
CA VAL A 149 5.77 2.64 -13.27
C VAL A 149 5.50 3.15 -11.87
N PHE A 150 6.45 2.93 -10.97
CA PHE A 150 6.43 3.44 -9.60
C PHE A 150 7.83 3.87 -9.18
N TRP A 151 7.92 4.71 -8.15
CA TRP A 151 9.17 5.14 -7.56
C TRP A 151 9.34 4.47 -6.21
N TYR A 152 10.55 3.97 -5.97
CA TYR A 152 10.95 3.39 -4.69
C TYR A 152 12.25 4.04 -4.23
N LYS A 153 12.22 4.66 -3.05
CA LYS A 153 13.35 5.43 -2.50
C LYS A 153 13.94 6.45 -3.49
N GLY A 154 13.11 7.03 -4.36
CA GLY A 154 13.56 8.01 -5.37
C GLY A 154 13.99 7.40 -6.72
N GLU A 155 14.16 6.07 -6.81
CA GLU A 155 14.49 5.38 -8.05
C GLU A 155 13.22 5.07 -8.84
N LYS A 156 13.18 5.45 -10.12
CA LYS A 156 12.08 5.11 -11.01
C LYS A 156 12.17 3.64 -11.43
N ILE A 157 11.18 2.86 -11.06
CA ILE A 157 11.07 1.43 -11.36
C ILE A 157 10.05 1.20 -12.47
N VAL A 158 10.42 0.37 -13.44
CA VAL A 158 9.54 -0.08 -14.53
C VAL A 158 9.29 -1.58 -14.37
N ILE A 159 8.03 -2.02 -14.32
CA ILE A 159 7.69 -3.44 -14.21
C ILE A 159 7.98 -4.12 -15.56
N ALA A 160 8.98 -4.99 -15.58
CA ALA A 160 9.58 -5.48 -16.83
C ALA A 160 8.75 -6.57 -17.55
N ASP A 161 7.93 -7.32 -16.81
CA ASP A 161 7.17 -8.46 -17.34
C ASP A 161 5.74 -8.10 -17.81
N MET A 162 5.43 -6.81 -17.90
CA MET A 162 4.15 -6.31 -18.42
C MET A 162 4.30 -4.99 -19.18
N ALA A 163 3.28 -4.65 -19.96
CA ALA A 163 3.10 -3.34 -20.57
C ALA A 163 1.71 -2.79 -20.21
N SER A 164 1.67 -1.61 -19.59
CA SER A 164 0.44 -0.87 -19.27
C SER A 164 0.43 0.46 -20.00
N PRO A 165 -0.74 0.95 -20.45
CA PRO A 165 -0.85 2.34 -20.90
C PRO A 165 -0.51 3.29 -19.74
N ALA A 166 -0.03 4.48 -20.10
CA ALA A 166 0.23 5.57 -19.15
C ALA A 166 -0.98 6.49 -19.10
N VAL A 167 -1.35 6.93 -17.91
CA VAL A 167 -2.54 7.76 -17.67
C VAL A 167 -2.47 9.06 -18.47
N ASP A 168 -1.28 9.64 -18.52
CA ASP A 168 -1.02 10.96 -19.09
C ASP A 168 -0.86 10.92 -20.62
N ARG A 169 -0.64 9.74 -21.19
CA ARG A 169 -0.39 9.52 -22.63
C ARG A 169 -1.50 8.72 -23.32
N ALA A 170 -2.61 8.46 -22.62
CA ALA A 170 -3.74 7.73 -23.16
C ALA A 170 -4.31 8.40 -24.41
N ARG A 171 -4.58 7.63 -25.46
CA ARG A 171 -5.08 8.15 -26.75
C ARG A 171 -6.61 8.22 -26.85
N CYS A 172 -7.31 7.56 -25.94
CA CYS A 172 -8.76 7.46 -25.88
C CYS A 172 -9.23 7.16 -24.46
N ASP A 173 -10.54 7.25 -24.23
CA ASP A 173 -11.14 7.00 -22.92
C ASP A 173 -10.97 5.57 -22.43
N GLY A 174 -11.06 4.58 -23.33
CA GLY A 174 -10.86 3.17 -22.97
C GLY A 174 -9.45 2.91 -22.42
N GLU A 175 -8.43 3.44 -23.10
CA GLU A 175 -7.04 3.38 -22.66
C GLU A 175 -6.84 4.10 -21.32
N ARG A 176 -7.44 5.27 -21.15
CA ARG A 176 -7.35 6.04 -19.91
C ARG A 176 -7.96 5.30 -18.73
N ARG A 177 -9.13 4.66 -18.92
CA ARG A 177 -9.79 3.84 -17.89
C ARG A 177 -8.91 2.68 -17.46
N VAL A 178 -8.32 1.96 -18.42
CA VAL A 178 -7.40 0.84 -18.14
C VAL A 178 -6.16 1.34 -17.42
N ALA A 179 -5.55 2.45 -17.86
CA ALA A 179 -4.37 3.03 -17.22
C ALA A 179 -4.63 3.40 -15.74
N PHE A 180 -5.77 4.04 -15.44
CA PHE A 180 -6.16 4.36 -14.07
C PHE A 180 -6.44 3.12 -13.23
N ALA A 181 -7.13 2.12 -13.78
CA ALA A 181 -7.41 0.86 -13.10
C ALA A 181 -6.11 0.08 -12.80
N ALA A 182 -5.18 0.03 -13.76
CA ALA A 182 -3.86 -0.56 -13.58
C ALA A 182 -3.07 0.17 -12.48
N LYS A 183 -3.07 1.51 -12.49
CA LYS A 183 -2.40 2.34 -11.48
C LYS A 183 -2.95 2.10 -10.07
N SER A 184 -4.27 2.09 -9.90
CA SER A 184 -4.90 1.86 -8.59
C SER A 184 -4.66 0.44 -8.10
N ARG A 185 -4.69 -0.54 -9.01
CA ARG A 185 -4.43 -1.94 -8.69
C ARG A 185 -2.98 -2.17 -8.28
N LEU A 186 -2.02 -1.59 -9.00
CA LEU A 186 -0.61 -1.67 -8.65
C LEU A 186 -0.35 -1.09 -7.25
N LEU A 187 -0.95 0.05 -6.93
CA LEU A 187 -0.86 0.64 -5.59
C LEU A 187 -1.36 -0.33 -4.52
N ALA A 188 -2.52 -0.96 -4.75
CA ALA A 188 -3.07 -1.94 -3.82
C ALA A 188 -2.13 -3.15 -3.64
N LEU A 189 -1.50 -3.64 -4.71
CA LEU A 189 -0.56 -4.76 -4.63
C LEU A 189 0.69 -4.41 -3.82
N LEU A 190 1.28 -3.24 -4.07
CA LEU A 190 2.47 -2.74 -3.35
C LEU A 190 2.20 -2.53 -1.85
N ASN A 191 1.01 -2.03 -1.50
CA ASN A 191 0.63 -1.75 -0.12
C ASN A 191 0.05 -2.95 0.64
N ALA A 192 -0.27 -4.05 -0.05
CA ALA A 192 -0.89 -5.22 0.58
C ALA A 192 0.09 -6.07 1.41
N GLY A 193 1.37 -5.72 1.48
CA GLY A 193 2.37 -6.41 2.29
C GLY A 193 3.77 -6.41 1.68
N PRO A 194 4.69 -7.20 2.23
CA PRO A 194 6.06 -7.26 1.73
C PRO A 194 6.13 -7.80 0.30
N PHE A 195 7.04 -7.24 -0.51
CA PHE A 195 7.28 -7.70 -1.87
C PHE A 195 8.77 -7.71 -2.20
N THR A 196 9.15 -8.46 -3.22
CA THR A 196 10.52 -8.54 -3.72
C THR A 196 10.60 -7.89 -5.10
N MET A 197 11.80 -7.37 -5.42
CA MET A 197 12.11 -6.77 -6.72
C MET A 197 13.41 -7.39 -7.23
N ASN A 198 13.34 -7.97 -8.41
CA ASN A 198 14.49 -8.57 -9.09
C ASN A 198 14.88 -7.74 -10.31
N ALA A 199 16.17 -7.52 -10.52
CA ALA A 199 16.67 -6.84 -11.71
C ALA A 199 16.35 -7.67 -12.96
N ALA A 200 15.74 -7.02 -13.96
CA ALA A 200 15.39 -7.66 -15.23
C ALA A 200 16.22 -7.12 -16.40
N GLY A 201 17.10 -6.15 -16.15
CA GLY A 201 17.93 -5.48 -17.14
C GLY A 201 18.73 -4.35 -16.51
N LYS A 202 19.45 -3.61 -17.35
CA LYS A 202 20.17 -2.41 -16.91
C LYS A 202 19.20 -1.25 -16.72
N ALA A 203 19.51 -0.38 -15.77
CA ALA A 203 18.76 0.86 -15.59
C ALA A 203 19.07 1.81 -16.76
N GLU A 204 18.02 2.36 -17.34
CA GLU A 204 18.08 3.30 -18.45
C GLU A 204 17.46 4.64 -18.05
N SER A 205 17.55 5.65 -18.93
CA SER A 205 16.89 6.95 -18.72
C SER A 205 15.37 6.82 -18.53
N SER A 206 14.77 5.76 -19.06
CA SER A 206 13.34 5.45 -18.91
C SER A 206 12.98 4.90 -17.52
N GLY A 207 13.96 4.36 -16.78
CA GLY A 207 13.84 3.77 -15.44
C GLY A 207 14.60 2.45 -15.30
N ALA A 208 14.57 1.87 -14.10
CA ALA A 208 15.17 0.59 -13.81
C ALA A 208 14.16 -0.56 -14.01
N PRO A 209 14.38 -1.48 -14.97
CA PRO A 209 13.49 -2.60 -15.21
C PRO A 209 13.61 -3.64 -14.08
N ARG A 210 12.49 -3.92 -13.40
CA ARG A 210 12.42 -4.90 -12.33
C ARG A 210 11.22 -5.83 -12.52
N VAL A 211 11.36 -7.10 -12.15
CA VAL A 211 10.23 -7.99 -11.91
C VAL A 211 9.84 -7.85 -10.43
N VAL A 212 8.59 -7.48 -10.19
CA VAL A 212 8.05 -7.25 -8.83
C VAL A 212 7.14 -8.40 -8.47
N SER A 213 7.40 -9.07 -7.35
CA SER A 213 6.64 -10.24 -6.96
C SER A 213 6.41 -10.34 -5.46
N ARG A 214 5.40 -11.13 -5.10
CA ARG A 214 5.12 -11.54 -3.73
C ARG A 214 4.75 -13.01 -3.73
N ASP A 215 5.40 -13.79 -2.88
CA ASP A 215 5.22 -15.25 -2.78
C ASP A 215 5.34 -15.96 -4.15
N GLY A 216 6.30 -15.50 -4.97
CA GLY A 216 6.52 -16.03 -6.31
C GLY A 216 5.50 -15.57 -7.38
N ARG A 217 4.45 -14.83 -7.01
CA ARG A 217 3.47 -14.28 -7.96
C ARG A 217 3.90 -12.90 -8.42
N SER A 218 4.12 -12.74 -9.73
CA SER A 218 4.45 -11.44 -10.31
C SER A 218 3.23 -10.51 -10.32
N PHE A 219 3.45 -9.25 -9.96
CA PHE A 219 2.46 -8.19 -10.12
C PHE A 219 2.16 -7.92 -11.59
N GLY A 220 3.17 -8.06 -12.46
CA GLY A 220 2.99 -7.91 -13.91
C GLY A 220 2.04 -8.95 -14.48
N ALA A 221 2.32 -10.23 -14.22
CA ALA A 221 1.43 -11.33 -14.58
C ALA A 221 0.01 -11.16 -14.01
N GLN A 222 -0.10 -10.68 -12.76
CA GLN A 222 -1.40 -10.45 -12.14
C GLN A 222 -2.20 -9.36 -12.87
N LEU A 223 -1.57 -8.23 -13.20
CA LEU A 223 -2.23 -7.16 -13.95
C LEU A 223 -2.62 -7.58 -15.37
N ILE A 224 -1.81 -8.44 -16.01
CA ILE A 224 -2.16 -9.03 -17.32
C ILE A 224 -3.41 -9.92 -17.20
N ASN A 225 -3.45 -10.80 -16.19
CA ASN A 225 -4.59 -11.70 -15.97
C ASN A 225 -5.88 -10.94 -15.63
N GLU A 226 -5.76 -9.77 -15.01
CA GLU A 226 -6.88 -8.88 -14.70
C GLU A 226 -7.29 -7.99 -15.90
N GLY A 227 -6.62 -8.11 -17.06
CA GLY A 227 -6.92 -7.31 -18.24
C GLY A 227 -6.46 -5.84 -18.15
N LEU A 228 -5.63 -5.52 -17.15
CA LEU A 228 -5.12 -4.18 -16.88
C LEU A 228 -3.77 -3.90 -17.54
N ALA A 229 -3.11 -4.95 -18.03
CA ALA A 229 -1.84 -4.89 -18.73
C ALA A 229 -1.76 -5.94 -19.84
N ARG A 230 -0.68 -5.90 -20.63
CA ARG A 230 -0.38 -6.87 -21.69
C ARG A 230 1.02 -7.45 -21.51
N LYS A 231 1.27 -8.58 -22.18
CA LYS A 231 2.63 -9.09 -22.32
C LYS A 231 3.51 -8.03 -23.03
N PRO A 232 4.76 -7.85 -22.60
CA PRO A 232 5.70 -6.98 -23.30
C PRO A 232 5.83 -7.37 -24.77
N GLY A 233 5.83 -6.39 -25.67
CA GLY A 233 5.97 -6.62 -27.11
C GLY A 233 4.73 -7.21 -27.81
N ALA A 234 3.64 -7.49 -27.10
CA ALA A 234 2.41 -7.93 -27.73
C ALA A 234 1.81 -6.81 -28.60
N ALA A 235 1.61 -7.09 -29.89
CA ALA A 235 0.78 -6.25 -30.76
C ALA A 235 -0.66 -6.33 -30.24
N GLY A 236 -1.05 -5.36 -29.42
CA GLY A 236 -2.32 -5.46 -28.72
C GLY A 236 -3.47 -4.87 -29.53
N SER A 237 -4.64 -5.51 -29.41
CA SER A 237 -5.96 -4.92 -29.67
C SER A 237 -6.00 -3.48 -29.17
N ALA A 238 -6.67 -2.55 -29.86
CA ALA A 238 -6.69 -1.18 -29.36
C ALA A 238 -7.39 -1.15 -27.99
N TRP A 239 -6.77 -0.55 -26.96
CA TRP A 239 -7.50 -0.15 -25.75
C TRP A 239 -8.60 0.86 -26.07
N CYS A 240 -8.54 1.42 -27.27
CA CYS A 240 -9.54 2.23 -27.95
C CYS A 240 -10.42 1.29 -28.78
N ALA A 241 -11.39 0.66 -28.15
CA ALA A 241 -12.50 0.01 -28.85
C ALA A 241 -13.73 0.88 -28.74
#